data_AF-A0A9X3EVL6-F1
#
_entry.id   AF-A0A9X3EVL6-F1
#
_cell.length_a   1.000
_cell.length_b   1.000
_cell.length_c   1.000
_cell.angle_alpha   90.00
_cell.angle_beta   90.00
_cell.angle_gamma   90.00
#
_symmetry.space_group_name_H-M   'P 1'
#
loop_
_entity.id
_entity.type
_entity.pdbx_description
1 polymer ?
#
loop_
_entity_poly.entity_id
_entity_poly.type
_entity_poly.pdbx_seq_one_letter_code
_entity_poly.pdbx_strand_id
1 'polypeptide(L)'
;MSLAVSVDEGHALEVLDMLIRGRQVRIVPTHPVSQPRPELVEVAGRRIASTCLRVLVESGRRERVVLRRGRRVRGRIWDAARSEGFRLRFTEATYELWVQATQRLAEIARPAEVVEGEGSSRKARRQIRRIIKIAGTDTGDWLVYALAVRHLGRVNMPREIREDLGRRLCLGSPLATLFALEDWSRQVDGEESSGKPELLLNGPQVVLLECLDEVLAEQWAEQIGRCMRWSPGEERAERLLTAARVLEQFVHAIDFRARLDLARPLCRALARLCGGEWGDPPAVVSAQLVADSGLMLRSQQDALRRALARIVGLGERLAELREAMTRHAFGDRRYEESQLYLELFDMVLRPHLGRLDALARVLTGRLG
;
A
#
# COMPACT_ATOMS: atom_id res chain seq x y z
N MET A 1 -0.77 34.70 -18.31
CA MET A 1 -1.14 35.30 -17.02
C MET A 1 -0.10 34.91 -15.99
N SER A 2 0.56 35.89 -15.37
CA SER A 2 1.44 35.68 -14.22
C SER A 2 0.55 35.59 -12.97
N LEU A 3 0.52 34.42 -12.32
CA LEU A 3 -0.24 34.21 -11.10
C LEU A 3 0.63 34.73 -9.94
N ALA A 4 0.26 35.86 -9.34
CA ALA A 4 0.85 36.31 -8.09
C ALA A 4 0.33 35.38 -6.96
N VAL A 5 1.18 34.45 -6.54
CA VAL A 5 0.89 33.47 -5.48
C VAL A 5 1.39 34.04 -4.15
N SER A 6 0.54 34.07 -3.11
CA SER A 6 0.97 34.47 -1.78
C SER A 6 1.87 33.41 -1.14
N VAL A 7 2.60 33.75 -0.08
CA VAL A 7 3.43 32.77 0.66
C VAL A 7 2.58 31.61 1.19
N ASP A 8 1.39 31.91 1.72
CA ASP A 8 0.47 30.89 2.27
C ASP A 8 -0.06 29.95 1.19
N GLU A 9 -0.35 30.48 -0.01
CA GLU A 9 -0.78 29.67 -1.15
C GLU A 9 0.35 28.82 -1.72
N GLY A 10 1.58 29.36 -1.72
CA GLY A 10 2.78 28.61 -2.03
C GLY A 10 2.93 27.41 -1.09
N HIS A 11 2.76 27.64 0.21
CA HIS A 11 2.81 26.58 1.21
C HIS A 11 1.71 25.53 1.01
N ALA A 12 0.48 25.94 0.69
CA ALA A 12 -0.60 24.99 0.37
C ALA A 12 -0.22 24.07 -0.80
N LEU A 13 0.42 24.60 -1.84
CA LEU A 13 0.89 23.80 -2.98
C LEU A 13 2.09 22.90 -2.64
N GLU A 14 2.95 23.31 -1.71
CA GLU A 14 4.02 22.46 -1.19
C GLU A 14 3.46 21.27 -0.40
N VAL A 15 2.49 21.51 0.48
CA VAL A 15 1.80 20.43 1.20
C VAL A 15 1.14 19.46 0.22
N LEU A 16 0.51 19.97 -0.85
CA LEU A 16 0.01 19.12 -1.91
C LEU A 16 1.11 18.29 -2.56
N ASP A 17 2.21 18.92 -3.02
CA ASP A 17 3.33 18.21 -3.63
C ASP A 17 3.97 17.19 -2.68
N MET A 18 3.98 17.44 -1.38
CA MET A 18 4.38 16.45 -0.38
C MET A 18 3.45 15.24 -0.39
N LEU A 19 2.13 15.46 -0.38
CA LEU A 19 1.14 14.37 -0.41
C LEU A 19 1.20 13.54 -1.71
N ILE A 20 1.33 14.17 -2.87
CA ILE A 20 1.21 13.44 -4.17
C ILE A 20 2.55 13.09 -4.84
N ARG A 21 3.66 13.74 -4.45
CA ARG A 21 5.00 13.50 -5.05
C ARG A 21 6.06 13.15 -4.01
N GLY A 22 5.76 13.27 -2.72
CA GLY A 22 6.72 13.01 -1.65
C GLY A 22 7.90 13.96 -1.66
N ARG A 23 7.67 15.23 -2.03
CA ARG A 23 8.65 16.30 -1.82
C ARG A 23 8.87 16.50 -0.33
N GLN A 24 10.11 16.65 0.09
CA GLN A 24 10.39 17.08 1.45
C GLN A 24 9.94 18.52 1.60
N VAL A 25 9.04 18.75 2.56
CA VAL A 25 8.52 20.07 2.88
C VAL A 25 8.71 20.26 4.37
N ARG A 26 9.35 21.37 4.74
CA ARG A 26 9.35 21.82 6.13
C ARG A 26 7.96 22.42 6.38
N ILE A 27 7.20 21.81 7.27
CA ILE A 27 5.92 22.39 7.69
C ILE A 27 6.26 23.63 8.53
N VAL A 28 6.10 24.81 7.96
CA VAL A 28 6.33 26.09 8.63
C VAL A 28 4.99 26.58 9.20
N PRO A 29 4.96 27.19 10.40
CA PRO A 29 3.75 27.80 10.92
C PRO A 29 3.36 29.02 10.07
N THR A 30 2.59 28.82 9.02
CA THR A 30 2.00 29.90 8.21
C THR A 30 0.52 30.11 8.58
N HIS A 31 -0.12 31.15 8.05
CA HIS A 31 -1.56 31.31 8.18
C HIS A 31 -2.23 30.34 7.20
N PRO A 32 -2.94 29.32 7.68
CA PRO A 32 -3.42 28.30 6.78
C PRO A 32 -4.57 28.83 5.92
N VAL A 33 -4.48 28.57 4.62
CA VAL A 33 -5.52 28.94 3.66
C VAL A 33 -6.76 28.08 3.91
N SER A 34 -7.81 28.69 4.46
CA SER A 34 -9.06 27.98 4.79
C SER A 34 -10.01 27.86 3.60
N GLN A 35 -9.99 28.84 2.72
CA GLN A 35 -10.73 28.87 1.47
C GLN A 35 -9.77 29.31 0.35
N PRO A 36 -9.12 28.34 -0.33
CA PRO A 36 -8.27 28.63 -1.47
C PRO A 36 -9.01 29.39 -2.55
N ARG A 37 -8.32 30.34 -3.20
CA ARG A 37 -8.86 31.03 -4.39
C ARG A 37 -9.14 30.01 -5.51
N PRO A 38 -10.16 30.24 -6.36
CA PRO A 38 -10.50 29.33 -7.46
C PRO A 38 -9.30 28.99 -8.36
N GLU A 39 -8.43 29.95 -8.63
CA GLU A 39 -7.22 29.76 -9.45
C GLU A 39 -6.23 28.78 -8.79
N LEU A 40 -6.10 28.84 -7.45
CA LEU A 40 -5.26 27.91 -6.70
C LEU A 40 -5.83 26.49 -6.74
N VAL A 41 -7.17 26.37 -6.61
CA VAL A 41 -7.88 25.08 -6.71
C VAL A 41 -7.67 24.47 -8.10
N GLU A 42 -7.73 25.27 -9.16
CA GLU A 42 -7.48 24.80 -10.52
C GLU A 42 -6.04 24.30 -10.70
N VAL A 43 -5.06 25.05 -10.19
CA VAL A 43 -3.65 24.62 -10.22
C VAL A 43 -3.44 23.33 -9.43
N ALA A 44 -4.03 23.22 -8.23
CA ALA A 44 -3.97 22.02 -7.41
C ALA A 44 -4.60 20.81 -8.15
N GLY A 45 -5.80 20.98 -8.72
CA GLY A 45 -6.48 19.96 -9.50
C GLY A 45 -5.65 19.47 -10.69
N ARG A 46 -5.04 20.39 -11.46
CA ARG A 46 -4.13 20.03 -12.57
C ARG A 46 -2.91 19.25 -12.06
N ARG A 47 -2.31 19.63 -10.93
CA ARG A 47 -1.17 18.91 -10.32
C ARG A 47 -1.54 17.51 -9.85
N ILE A 48 -2.69 17.34 -9.21
CA ILE A 48 -3.22 16.04 -8.79
C ILE A 48 -3.45 15.14 -10.01
N ALA A 49 -4.22 15.63 -10.98
CA ALA A 49 -4.56 14.86 -12.18
C ALA A 49 -3.31 14.44 -12.96
N SER A 50 -2.39 15.39 -13.23
CA SER A 50 -1.13 15.11 -13.95
C SER A 50 -0.22 14.12 -13.22
N THR A 51 -0.12 14.21 -11.89
CA THR A 51 0.72 13.30 -11.10
C THR A 51 0.11 11.90 -11.07
N CYS A 52 -1.20 11.79 -10.82
CA CYS A 52 -1.92 10.52 -10.82
C CYS A 52 -1.84 9.83 -12.19
N LEU A 53 -2.12 10.57 -13.27
CA LEU A 53 -2.04 10.05 -14.63
C LEU A 53 -0.60 9.64 -14.99
N ARG A 54 0.41 10.40 -14.58
CA ARG A 54 1.81 10.05 -14.84
C ARG A 54 2.17 8.71 -14.21
N VAL A 55 1.90 8.53 -12.92
CA VAL A 55 2.16 7.26 -12.21
C VAL A 55 1.47 6.09 -12.94
N LEU A 56 0.20 6.28 -13.26
CA LEU A 56 -0.62 5.28 -13.91
C LEU A 56 -0.18 4.94 -15.35
N VAL A 57 0.25 5.93 -16.12
CA VAL A 57 0.76 5.75 -17.49
C VAL A 57 2.14 5.12 -17.49
N GLU A 58 3.07 5.61 -16.65
CA GLU A 58 4.43 5.06 -16.57
C GLU A 58 4.44 3.58 -16.21
N SER A 59 3.57 3.18 -15.29
CA SER A 59 3.42 1.79 -14.88
C SER A 59 2.52 0.98 -15.83
N GLY A 60 1.58 1.62 -16.54
CA GLY A 60 0.61 0.98 -17.44
C GLY A 60 0.98 0.92 -18.94
N ARG A 61 2.04 1.61 -19.38
CA ARG A 61 2.41 1.77 -20.81
C ARG A 61 2.92 0.51 -21.50
N ARG A 62 3.42 -0.47 -20.75
CA ARG A 62 3.98 -1.70 -21.33
C ARG A 62 2.86 -2.62 -21.79
N GLU A 63 3.05 -3.21 -22.97
CA GLU A 63 2.18 -4.25 -23.48
C GLU A 63 2.22 -5.46 -22.53
N ARG A 64 1.04 -6.00 -22.20
CA ARG A 64 0.90 -7.20 -21.38
C ARG A 64 -0.43 -7.90 -21.66
N VAL A 65 -0.50 -9.17 -21.24
CA VAL A 65 -1.75 -9.93 -21.24
C VAL A 65 -2.46 -9.71 -19.91
N VAL A 66 -3.75 -9.38 -19.95
CA VAL A 66 -4.64 -9.17 -18.80
C VAL A 66 -5.94 -9.93 -18.99
N LEU A 67 -6.67 -10.18 -17.90
CA LEU A 67 -8.04 -10.67 -18.00
C LEU A 67 -9.04 -9.53 -18.21
N ARG A 68 -9.92 -9.72 -19.20
CA ARG A 68 -11.11 -8.87 -19.41
C ARG A 68 -12.30 -9.77 -19.65
N ARG A 69 -13.33 -9.61 -18.82
CA ARG A 69 -14.57 -10.41 -18.89
C ARG A 69 -14.28 -11.92 -18.98
N GLY A 70 -13.28 -12.39 -18.22
CA GLY A 70 -12.85 -13.80 -18.18
C GLY A 70 -12.01 -14.28 -19.37
N ARG A 71 -11.58 -13.41 -20.27
CA ARG A 71 -10.74 -13.75 -21.43
C ARG A 71 -9.37 -13.10 -21.37
N ARG A 72 -8.33 -13.79 -21.86
CA ARG A 72 -7.01 -13.19 -22.07
C ARG A 72 -7.08 -12.18 -23.21
N VAL A 73 -6.58 -10.98 -22.95
CA VAL A 73 -6.45 -9.94 -23.98
C VAL A 73 -5.04 -9.38 -23.89
N ARG A 74 -4.36 -9.19 -25.04
CA ARG A 74 -3.02 -8.61 -25.17
C ARG A 74 -3.07 -7.14 -25.66
N GLY A 75 -2.10 -6.31 -25.24
CA GLY A 75 -2.05 -4.85 -25.52
C GLY A 75 -1.55 -4.02 -24.32
N ARG A 76 -1.75 -2.70 -24.32
CA ARG A 76 -1.50 -1.80 -23.16
C ARG A 76 -2.76 -1.55 -22.34
N ILE A 77 -2.62 -1.32 -21.03
CA ILE A 77 -3.79 -1.13 -20.14
C ILE A 77 -4.61 0.10 -20.56
N TRP A 78 -3.92 1.14 -21.05
CA TRP A 78 -4.50 2.40 -21.51
C TRP A 78 -5.14 2.35 -22.90
N ASP A 79 -5.12 1.20 -23.58
CA ASP A 79 -5.86 1.07 -24.83
C ASP A 79 -7.36 1.19 -24.53
N ALA A 80 -8.09 1.99 -25.31
CA ALA A 80 -9.47 2.39 -24.99
C ALA A 80 -10.41 1.21 -24.70
N ALA A 81 -10.26 0.10 -25.44
CA ALA A 81 -11.05 -1.12 -25.24
C ALA A 81 -10.78 -1.82 -23.89
N ARG A 82 -9.66 -1.52 -23.24
CA ARG A 82 -9.17 -2.23 -22.04
C ARG A 82 -9.31 -1.38 -20.77
N SER A 83 -9.45 -0.08 -20.90
CA SER A 83 -9.85 0.83 -19.82
C SER A 83 -11.32 1.26 -19.92
N GLU A 84 -12.15 0.51 -20.63
CA GLU A 84 -13.58 0.83 -20.80
C GLU A 84 -14.26 1.00 -19.44
N GLY A 85 -14.94 2.13 -19.26
CA GLY A 85 -15.63 2.48 -18.01
C GLY A 85 -14.71 2.94 -16.87
N PHE A 86 -13.39 2.82 -16.99
CA PHE A 86 -12.46 3.33 -16.00
C PHE A 86 -12.36 4.85 -16.09
N ARG A 87 -12.53 5.53 -14.95
CA ARG A 87 -12.38 6.97 -14.82
C ARG A 87 -11.73 7.27 -13.50
N LEU A 88 -10.73 8.15 -13.49
CA LEU A 88 -10.24 8.74 -12.25
C LEU A 88 -11.22 9.83 -11.82
N ARG A 89 -11.95 9.57 -10.75
CA ARG A 89 -12.86 10.55 -10.14
C ARG A 89 -12.27 11.03 -8.83
N PHE A 90 -12.11 12.33 -8.74
CA PHE A 90 -11.72 13.03 -7.51
C PHE A 90 -12.98 13.64 -6.93
N THR A 91 -13.28 13.31 -5.69
CA THR A 91 -14.44 13.83 -4.97
C THR A 91 -14.00 14.98 -4.06
N GLU A 92 -14.95 15.50 -3.28
CA GLU A 92 -14.66 16.44 -2.20
C GLU A 92 -13.61 15.89 -1.23
N ALA A 93 -13.47 14.57 -1.09
CA ALA A 93 -12.51 13.93 -0.20
C ALA A 93 -11.04 14.29 -0.51
N THR A 94 -10.67 14.43 -1.79
CA THR A 94 -9.32 14.86 -2.18
C THR A 94 -9.10 16.34 -1.86
N TYR A 95 -10.10 17.18 -2.11
CA TYR A 95 -10.04 18.60 -1.79
C TYR A 95 -9.92 18.84 -0.28
N GLU A 96 -10.77 18.18 0.51
CA GLU A 96 -10.76 18.23 1.97
C GLU A 96 -9.41 17.76 2.52
N LEU A 97 -8.86 16.64 2.02
CA LEU A 97 -7.53 16.17 2.42
C LEU A 97 -6.47 17.26 2.24
N TRP A 98 -6.41 17.88 1.06
CA TRP A 98 -5.41 18.91 0.78
C TRP A 98 -5.57 20.13 1.69
N VAL A 99 -6.78 20.67 1.80
CA VAL A 99 -7.06 21.88 2.59
C VAL A 99 -6.84 21.62 4.08
N GLN A 100 -7.36 20.50 4.60
CA GLN A 100 -7.22 20.15 6.01
C GLN A 100 -5.78 19.76 6.35
N ALA A 101 -5.04 19.08 5.46
CA ALA A 101 -3.63 18.82 5.69
C ALA A 101 -2.84 20.13 5.79
N THR A 102 -3.12 21.10 4.91
CA THR A 102 -2.47 22.42 4.94
C THR A 102 -2.75 23.14 6.28
N GLN A 103 -3.99 23.08 6.77
CA GLN A 103 -4.37 23.69 8.04
C GLN A 103 -3.78 22.98 9.26
N ARG A 104 -4.05 21.67 9.35
CA ARG A 104 -3.86 20.91 10.58
C ARG A 104 -2.43 20.45 10.76
N LEU A 105 -1.70 20.16 9.67
CA LEU A 105 -0.29 19.81 9.81
C LEU A 105 0.54 20.99 10.31
N ALA A 106 0.23 22.22 9.87
CA ALA A 106 0.87 23.43 10.41
C ALA A 106 0.56 23.64 11.90
N GLU A 107 -0.68 23.40 12.33
CA GLU A 107 -1.07 23.44 13.76
C GLU A 107 -0.33 22.38 14.59
N ILE A 108 -0.16 21.17 14.04
CA ILE A 108 0.50 20.05 14.69
C ILE A 108 2.02 20.20 14.74
N ALA A 109 2.63 20.83 13.72
CA ALA A 109 4.07 21.06 13.61
C ALA A 109 4.56 22.27 14.40
N ARG A 110 3.66 23.13 14.91
CA ARG A 110 4.04 24.15 15.89
C ARG A 110 4.64 23.43 17.11
N PRO A 111 5.75 23.93 17.68
CA PRO A 111 6.23 23.46 18.97
C PRO A 111 5.19 23.85 20.03
N ALA A 112 4.12 23.08 20.13
CA ALA A 112 3.43 22.93 21.40
C ALA A 112 4.42 22.18 22.28
N GLU A 113 4.70 22.76 23.45
CA GLU A 113 5.26 22.03 24.59
C GLU A 113 4.68 20.62 24.56
N VAL A 114 5.52 19.63 24.22
CA VAL A 114 5.22 18.24 24.50
C VAL A 114 5.35 18.15 26.02
N VAL A 115 4.37 18.72 26.73
CA VAL A 115 4.20 18.50 28.15
C VAL A 115 3.89 17.02 28.23
N GLU A 116 4.82 16.28 28.80
CA GLU A 116 4.64 14.87 29.14
C GLU A 116 3.30 14.74 29.89
N GLY A 117 2.31 14.15 29.20
CA GLY A 117 0.95 14.08 29.72
C GLY A 117 -0.07 13.80 28.61
N GLU A 118 -0.95 12.83 28.87
CA GLU A 118 -1.91 12.20 27.96
C GLU A 118 -2.88 13.13 27.18
N GLY A 119 -2.86 14.44 27.42
CA GLY A 119 -3.76 15.44 26.83
C GLY A 119 -3.42 15.89 25.41
N SER A 120 -2.13 16.04 25.07
CA SER A 120 -1.69 16.55 23.75
C SER A 120 -2.02 15.57 22.60
N SER A 121 -1.85 14.27 22.86
CA SER A 121 -2.14 13.19 21.90
C SER A 121 -3.63 13.12 21.51
N ARG A 122 -4.55 13.34 22.45
CA ARG A 122 -6.01 13.30 22.16
C ARG A 122 -6.45 14.44 21.25
N LYS A 123 -5.89 15.65 21.40
CA LYS A 123 -6.22 16.80 20.55
C LYS A 123 -5.70 16.60 19.12
N ALA A 124 -4.44 16.16 18.98
CA ALA A 124 -3.85 15.84 17.68
C ALA A 124 -4.65 14.73 16.95
N ARG A 125 -5.03 13.66 17.65
CA ARG A 125 -5.89 12.60 17.11
C ARG A 125 -7.24 13.11 16.60
N ARG A 126 -7.90 14.01 17.35
CA ARG A 126 -9.16 14.64 16.92
C ARG A 126 -8.97 15.51 15.69
N GLN A 127 -7.84 16.22 15.55
CA GLN A 127 -7.52 16.98 14.35
C GLN A 127 -7.29 16.06 13.15
N ILE A 128 -6.55 14.95 13.31
CA ILE A 128 -6.30 13.97 12.24
C ILE A 128 -7.61 13.38 11.70
N ARG A 129 -8.58 13.05 12.59
CA ARG A 129 -9.89 12.56 12.17
C ARG A 129 -10.65 13.52 11.25
N ARG A 130 -10.37 14.83 11.34
CA ARG A 130 -10.98 15.87 10.49
C ARG A 130 -10.24 16.06 9.16
N ILE A 131 -9.04 15.48 8.99
CA ILE A 131 -8.26 15.64 7.76
C ILE A 131 -8.78 14.74 6.64
N ILE A 132 -9.23 13.54 6.96
CA ILE A 132 -9.49 12.49 5.96
C ILE A 132 -10.94 12.02 6.04
N LYS A 133 -11.62 12.16 4.91
CA LYS A 133 -12.96 11.63 4.66
C LYS A 133 -12.86 10.14 4.32
N ILE A 134 -13.65 9.30 5.01
CA ILE A 134 -13.66 7.85 4.78
C ILE A 134 -14.75 7.44 3.80
N ALA A 135 -15.91 8.10 3.85
CA ALA A 135 -17.07 7.74 3.06
C ALA A 135 -17.17 8.58 1.77
N GLY A 136 -17.74 7.99 0.72
CA GLY A 136 -17.96 8.66 -0.55
C GLY A 136 -16.68 8.92 -1.36
N THR A 137 -15.60 8.19 -1.08
CA THR A 137 -14.36 8.23 -1.87
C THR A 137 -14.49 7.42 -3.16
N ASP A 138 -13.77 7.83 -4.20
CA ASP A 138 -13.72 7.15 -5.50
C ASP A 138 -12.24 6.89 -5.91
N THR A 139 -12.05 6.20 -7.03
CA THR A 139 -10.77 5.77 -7.63
C THR A 139 -9.66 6.82 -7.65
N GLY A 140 -9.97 8.09 -7.93
CA GLY A 140 -8.99 9.18 -7.91
C GLY A 140 -8.55 9.52 -6.49
N ASP A 141 -9.49 9.60 -5.55
CA ASP A 141 -9.20 9.79 -4.13
C ASP A 141 -8.36 8.64 -3.58
N TRP A 142 -8.69 7.41 -3.97
CA TRP A 142 -7.96 6.22 -3.52
C TRP A 142 -6.50 6.25 -3.91
N LEU A 143 -6.20 6.70 -5.14
CA LEU A 143 -4.83 6.87 -5.61
C LEU A 143 -4.11 8.02 -4.90
N VAL A 144 -4.77 9.15 -4.67
CA VAL A 144 -4.19 10.25 -3.89
C VAL A 144 -3.86 9.79 -2.47
N TYR A 145 -4.75 9.03 -1.83
CA TYR A 145 -4.54 8.53 -0.47
C TYR A 145 -3.39 7.52 -0.42
N ALA A 146 -3.26 6.68 -1.45
CA ALA A 146 -2.16 5.73 -1.59
C ALA A 146 -0.80 6.41 -1.81
N LEU A 147 -0.76 7.49 -2.60
CA LEU A 147 0.44 8.30 -2.77
C LEU A 147 0.79 9.02 -1.47
N ALA A 148 -0.20 9.62 -0.79
CA ALA A 148 -0.02 10.29 0.48
C ALA A 148 0.60 9.34 1.52
N VAL A 149 0.03 8.14 1.72
CA VAL A 149 0.55 7.17 2.69
C VAL A 149 1.98 6.71 2.35
N ARG A 150 2.27 6.46 1.06
CA ARG A 150 3.63 6.14 0.60
C ARG A 150 4.64 7.23 0.95
N HIS A 151 4.20 8.48 0.97
CA HIS A 151 5.06 9.65 1.18
C HIS A 151 5.12 10.14 2.62
N LEU A 152 4.25 9.65 3.53
CA LEU A 152 4.22 10.07 4.93
C LEU A 152 5.57 9.92 5.64
N GLY A 153 6.35 8.89 5.32
CA GLY A 153 7.69 8.68 5.89
C GLY A 153 8.69 9.81 5.60
N ARG A 154 8.40 10.69 4.62
CA ARG A 154 9.26 11.83 4.25
C ARG A 154 8.84 13.14 4.94
N VAL A 155 7.75 13.12 5.69
CA VAL A 155 7.24 14.28 6.41
C VAL A 155 7.93 14.37 7.76
N ASN A 156 8.52 15.54 8.05
CA ASN A 156 9.08 15.80 9.37
C ASN A 156 7.94 16.04 10.38
N MET A 157 7.43 14.97 10.95
CA MET A 157 6.34 14.96 11.92
C MET A 157 6.54 13.85 12.96
N PRO A 158 5.98 14.00 14.18
CA PRO A 158 6.01 12.94 15.19
C PRO A 158 5.43 11.63 14.67
N ARG A 159 6.00 10.53 15.14
CA ARG A 159 5.69 9.18 14.65
C ARG A 159 4.22 8.82 14.85
N GLU A 160 3.66 9.12 16.00
CA GLU A 160 2.29 8.78 16.39
C GLU A 160 1.26 9.46 15.49
N ILE A 161 1.53 10.72 15.12
CA ILE A 161 0.71 11.49 14.18
C ILE A 161 0.78 10.90 12.78
N ARG A 162 1.98 10.50 12.35
CA ARG A 162 2.19 9.86 11.04
C ARG A 162 1.41 8.56 10.94
N GLU A 163 1.49 7.73 11.96
CA GLU A 163 0.77 6.46 12.05
C GLU A 163 -0.75 6.65 12.11
N ASP A 164 -1.24 7.60 12.92
CA ASP A 164 -2.67 7.93 12.99
C ASP A 164 -3.21 8.45 11.63
N LEU A 165 -2.42 9.25 10.92
CA LEU A 165 -2.76 9.74 9.58
C LEU A 165 -2.76 8.59 8.56
N GLY A 166 -1.74 7.72 8.59
CA GLY A 166 -1.63 6.55 7.73
C GLY A 166 -2.80 5.58 7.91
N ARG A 167 -3.14 5.24 9.16
CA ARG A 167 -4.32 4.44 9.52
C ARG A 167 -5.60 5.02 8.91
N ARG A 168 -5.80 6.32 9.03
CA ARG A 168 -7.00 6.99 8.54
C ARG A 168 -7.07 7.01 7.01
N LEU A 169 -5.94 7.19 6.31
CA LEU A 169 -5.88 7.07 4.84
C LEU A 169 -6.27 5.66 4.38
N CYS A 170 -5.80 4.63 5.10
CA CYS A 170 -6.13 3.23 4.80
C CYS A 170 -7.63 2.94 4.96
N LEU A 171 -8.30 3.54 5.95
CA LEU A 171 -9.75 3.37 6.13
C LEU A 171 -10.58 3.95 4.97
N GLY A 172 -10.12 5.07 4.38
CA GLY A 172 -10.81 5.75 3.27
C GLY A 172 -10.42 5.26 1.87
N SER A 173 -9.39 4.41 1.75
CA SER A 173 -8.88 3.94 0.46
C SER A 173 -8.41 2.49 0.53
N PRO A 174 -9.00 1.59 -0.28
CA PRO A 174 -8.51 0.21 -0.38
C PRO A 174 -7.12 0.15 -1.01
N LEU A 175 -6.76 1.13 -1.85
CA LEU A 175 -5.44 1.21 -2.44
C LEU A 175 -4.40 1.71 -1.43
N ALA A 176 -4.75 2.62 -0.53
CA ALA A 176 -3.85 3.06 0.54
C ALA A 176 -3.52 1.90 1.50
N THR A 177 -4.51 1.07 1.81
CA THR A 177 -4.31 -0.20 2.56
C THR A 177 -3.27 -1.10 1.89
N LEU A 178 -3.30 -1.22 0.56
CA LEU A 178 -2.29 -2.00 -0.16
C LEU A 178 -0.91 -1.29 -0.21
N PHE A 179 -0.83 0.03 -0.09
CA PHE A 179 0.45 0.74 -0.04
C PHE A 179 1.08 0.78 1.36
N ALA A 180 0.29 0.59 2.41
CA ALA A 180 0.73 0.60 3.81
C ALA A 180 0.22 -0.65 4.54
N LEU A 181 0.88 -1.77 4.28
CA LEU A 181 0.48 -3.10 4.75
C LEU A 181 0.43 -3.19 6.29
N GLU A 182 1.25 -2.39 6.96
CA GLU A 182 1.46 -2.42 8.41
C GLU A 182 0.50 -1.50 9.18
N ASP A 183 -0.03 -0.46 8.52
CA ASP A 183 -0.93 0.52 9.13
C ASP A 183 -2.38 0.01 9.19
N TRP A 184 -2.64 -1.16 8.63
CA TRP A 184 -3.96 -1.77 8.57
C TRP A 184 -4.26 -2.61 9.82
N SER A 185 -4.19 -2.05 11.02
CA SER A 185 -4.66 -2.79 12.20
C SER A 185 -5.12 -1.88 13.33
N ARG A 186 -6.40 -1.51 13.22
CA ARG A 186 -7.41 -1.47 14.29
C ARG A 186 -8.66 -0.96 13.61
N GLN A 187 -9.70 -1.80 13.53
CA GLN A 187 -11.04 -1.26 13.30
C GLN A 187 -11.23 -0.17 14.35
N VAL A 188 -11.42 1.06 13.91
CA VAL A 188 -11.97 2.08 14.79
C VAL A 188 -13.41 1.66 15.00
N ASP A 189 -13.75 1.23 16.22
CA ASP A 189 -15.08 0.73 16.56
C ASP A 189 -16.17 1.64 15.95
N GLY A 190 -17.06 1.05 15.14
CA GLY A 190 -18.26 1.70 14.59
C GLY A 190 -18.14 2.40 13.23
N GLU A 191 -16.99 2.41 12.55
CA GLU A 191 -16.88 2.97 11.19
C GLU A 191 -16.81 1.86 10.11
N GLU A 192 -17.72 1.90 9.12
CA GLU A 192 -17.64 1.03 7.94
C GLU A 192 -16.38 1.36 7.12
N SER A 193 -15.42 0.43 7.10
CA SER A 193 -14.17 0.59 6.36
C SER A 193 -14.42 0.53 4.85
N SER A 194 -14.06 1.61 4.15
CA SER A 194 -13.90 1.66 2.69
C SER A 194 -12.52 1.15 2.24
N GLY A 195 -11.68 0.69 3.17
CA GLY A 195 -10.34 0.15 2.93
C GLY A 195 -10.29 -1.31 2.46
N LYS A 196 -11.43 -1.91 2.12
CA LYS A 196 -11.56 -3.33 1.76
C LYS A 196 -10.99 -3.61 0.36
N PRO A 197 -9.95 -4.46 0.19
CA PRO A 197 -9.33 -4.75 -1.11
C PRO A 197 -10.33 -5.18 -2.19
N GLU A 198 -11.45 -5.82 -1.83
CA GLU A 198 -12.50 -6.27 -2.73
C GLU A 198 -13.12 -5.12 -3.55
N LEU A 199 -13.11 -3.90 -3.02
CA LEU A 199 -13.62 -2.72 -3.72
C LEU A 199 -12.82 -2.42 -5.00
N LEU A 200 -11.53 -2.76 -5.03
CA LEU A 200 -10.67 -2.62 -6.22
C LEU A 200 -10.93 -3.69 -7.29
N LEU A 201 -11.54 -4.81 -6.91
CA LEU A 201 -11.74 -5.96 -7.80
C LEU A 201 -13.10 -5.94 -8.50
N ASN A 202 -14.01 -5.08 -8.04
CA ASN A 202 -15.28 -4.83 -8.72
C ASN A 202 -15.03 -4.00 -9.98
N GLY A 203 -15.76 -4.23 -11.06
CA GLY A 203 -15.87 -3.25 -12.16
C GLY A 203 -14.56 -2.72 -12.80
N PRO A 204 -14.59 -1.49 -13.33
CA PRO A 204 -13.47 -0.89 -14.06
C PRO A 204 -12.28 -0.47 -13.19
N GLN A 205 -12.46 -0.30 -11.87
CA GLN A 205 -11.41 0.17 -10.97
C GLN A 205 -10.23 -0.80 -10.83
N VAL A 206 -10.39 -2.06 -11.24
CA VAL A 206 -9.29 -3.04 -11.31
C VAL A 206 -8.11 -2.59 -12.16
N VAL A 207 -8.36 -1.66 -13.10
CA VAL A 207 -7.33 -0.98 -13.88
C VAL A 207 -6.27 -0.31 -12.99
N LEU A 208 -6.62 0.17 -11.79
CA LEU A 208 -5.65 0.71 -10.82
C LEU A 208 -4.61 -0.35 -10.43
N LEU A 209 -5.06 -1.54 -10.05
CA LEU A 209 -4.18 -2.64 -9.64
C LEU A 209 -3.29 -3.12 -10.79
N GLU A 210 -3.86 -3.21 -11.98
CA GLU A 210 -3.12 -3.64 -13.17
C GLU A 210 -2.04 -2.62 -13.55
N CYS A 211 -2.33 -1.33 -13.43
CA CYS A 211 -1.34 -0.28 -13.68
C CYS A 211 -0.24 -0.33 -12.63
N LEU A 212 -0.60 -0.43 -11.35
CA LEU A 212 0.31 -0.28 -10.22
C LEU A 212 1.07 -1.55 -9.83
N ASP A 213 0.99 -2.59 -10.66
CA ASP A 213 1.61 -3.91 -10.41
C ASP A 213 3.07 -3.82 -9.90
N GLU A 214 3.93 -3.16 -10.67
CA GLU A 214 5.34 -3.03 -10.30
C GLU A 214 5.56 -2.18 -9.04
N VAL A 215 4.77 -1.11 -8.91
CA VAL A 215 4.84 -0.15 -7.80
C VAL A 215 4.44 -0.83 -6.48
N LEU A 216 3.40 -1.67 -6.52
CA LEU A 216 2.95 -2.48 -5.39
C LEU A 216 4.00 -3.53 -5.03
N ALA A 217 4.57 -4.22 -6.01
CA ALA A 217 5.61 -5.21 -5.76
C ALA A 217 6.85 -4.59 -5.08
N GLU A 218 7.28 -3.39 -5.49
CA GLU A 218 8.38 -2.67 -4.85
C GLU A 218 7.99 -2.25 -3.43
N GLN A 219 6.79 -1.70 -3.27
CA GLN A 219 6.28 -1.20 -2.00
C GLN A 219 6.11 -2.31 -0.95
N TRP A 220 5.67 -3.50 -1.36
CA TRP A 220 5.52 -4.66 -0.47
C TRP A 220 6.87 -5.24 -0.07
N ALA A 221 7.77 -5.44 -1.04
CA ALA A 221 9.13 -5.92 -0.75
C ALA A 221 9.88 -4.96 0.17
N GLU A 222 9.77 -3.64 -0.05
CA GLU A 222 10.44 -2.65 0.79
C GLU A 222 9.88 -2.61 2.23
N GLN A 223 8.56 -2.67 2.41
CA GLN A 223 7.97 -2.71 3.76
C GLN A 223 8.38 -3.96 4.53
N ILE A 224 8.25 -5.14 3.91
CA ILE A 224 8.64 -6.40 4.55
C ILE A 224 10.16 -6.44 4.80
N GLY A 225 10.96 -5.97 3.84
CA GLY A 225 12.42 -5.89 3.96
C GLY A 225 12.89 -4.94 5.07
N ARG A 226 12.20 -3.82 5.29
CA ARG A 226 12.50 -2.91 6.41
C ARG A 226 12.37 -3.60 7.77
N CYS A 227 11.41 -4.51 7.93
CA CYS A 227 11.29 -5.30 9.15
C CYS A 227 12.54 -6.17 9.41
N MET A 228 13.30 -6.52 8.37
CA MET A 228 14.57 -7.24 8.52
C MET A 228 15.71 -6.30 8.95
N ARG A 229 15.72 -5.06 8.45
CA ARG A 229 16.86 -4.13 8.63
C ARG A 229 16.81 -3.33 9.93
N TRP A 230 15.63 -2.86 10.36
CA TRP A 230 15.52 -2.00 11.55
C TRP A 230 14.08 -1.84 12.06
N SER A 231 13.83 -2.22 13.33
CA SER A 231 12.65 -1.88 14.18
C SER A 231 12.78 -2.54 15.56
N PRO A 232 12.25 -1.96 16.67
CA PRO A 232 12.10 -2.67 17.95
C PRO A 232 11.32 -3.99 17.79
N GLY A 233 11.73 -5.05 18.50
CA GLY A 233 11.31 -6.42 18.18
C GLY A 233 9.81 -6.75 18.31
N GLU A 234 9.10 -6.23 19.32
CA GLU A 234 7.66 -6.51 19.49
C GLU A 234 6.81 -5.83 18.40
N GLU A 235 7.13 -4.57 18.12
CA GLU A 235 6.51 -3.80 17.05
C GLU A 235 6.78 -4.42 15.67
N ARG A 236 7.98 -4.99 15.48
CA ARG A 236 8.35 -5.72 14.25
C ARG A 236 7.42 -6.92 14.03
N ALA A 237 7.09 -7.69 15.08
CA ALA A 237 6.20 -8.83 14.97
C ALA A 237 4.75 -8.41 14.64
N GLU A 238 4.23 -7.36 15.29
CA GLU A 238 2.89 -6.83 15.01
C GLU A 238 2.75 -6.31 13.56
N ARG A 239 3.76 -5.59 13.07
CA ARG A 239 3.81 -5.07 11.70
C ARG A 239 3.80 -6.21 10.66
N LEU A 240 4.63 -7.23 10.87
CA LEU A 240 4.66 -8.42 9.99
C LEU A 240 3.33 -9.19 10.00
N LEU A 241 2.72 -9.38 11.17
CA LEU A 241 1.41 -10.04 11.29
C LEU A 241 0.31 -9.25 10.59
N THR A 242 0.33 -7.91 10.72
CA THR A 242 -0.63 -7.03 10.06
C THR A 242 -0.47 -7.10 8.55
N ALA A 243 0.77 -7.01 8.06
CA ALA A 243 1.07 -7.13 6.64
C ALA A 243 0.64 -8.48 6.06
N ALA A 244 0.88 -9.58 6.80
CA ALA A 244 0.46 -10.90 6.38
C ALA A 244 -1.07 -10.98 6.24
N ARG A 245 -1.81 -10.41 7.19
CA ARG A 245 -3.28 -10.40 7.15
C ARG A 245 -3.81 -9.62 5.94
N VAL A 246 -3.25 -8.45 5.62
CA VAL A 246 -3.65 -7.68 4.42
C VAL A 246 -3.43 -8.51 3.16
N LEU A 247 -2.25 -9.11 3.02
CA LEU A 247 -1.88 -9.88 1.84
C LEU A 247 -2.69 -11.18 1.72
N GLU A 248 -2.97 -11.87 2.82
CA GLU A 248 -3.87 -13.03 2.86
C GLU A 248 -5.27 -12.66 2.37
N GLN A 249 -5.82 -11.54 2.85
CA GLN A 249 -7.12 -11.04 2.40
C GLN A 249 -7.11 -10.65 0.93
N PHE A 250 -6.04 -10.01 0.46
CA PHE A 250 -5.87 -9.70 -0.96
C PHE A 250 -5.85 -10.98 -1.81
N VAL A 251 -5.07 -12.00 -1.43
CA VAL A 251 -5.01 -13.30 -2.12
C VAL A 251 -6.38 -13.99 -2.14
N HIS A 252 -7.08 -14.00 -1.00
CA HIS A 252 -8.43 -14.55 -0.91
C HIS A 252 -9.40 -13.80 -1.85
N ALA A 253 -9.37 -12.47 -1.85
CA ALA A 253 -10.24 -11.64 -2.66
C ALA A 253 -10.01 -11.84 -4.17
N ILE A 254 -8.76 -11.93 -4.62
CA ILE A 254 -8.46 -12.15 -6.05
C ILE A 254 -8.84 -13.57 -6.50
N ASP A 255 -8.64 -14.59 -5.66
CA ASP A 255 -9.06 -15.96 -5.99
C ASP A 255 -10.59 -16.07 -6.04
N PHE A 256 -11.29 -15.51 -5.04
CA PHE A 256 -12.75 -15.47 -5.01
C PHE A 256 -13.35 -14.78 -6.26
N ARG A 257 -12.65 -13.78 -6.81
CA ARG A 257 -13.06 -13.06 -8.01
C ARG A 257 -12.57 -13.65 -9.33
N ALA A 258 -11.89 -14.80 -9.31
CA ALA A 258 -11.28 -15.40 -10.50
C ALA A 258 -10.35 -14.41 -11.22
N ARG A 259 -9.50 -13.72 -10.44
CA ARG A 259 -8.52 -12.72 -10.86
C ARG A 259 -7.12 -13.02 -10.35
N LEU A 260 -6.71 -14.29 -10.32
CA LEU A 260 -5.35 -14.69 -9.95
C LEU A 260 -4.27 -14.08 -10.86
N ASP A 261 -4.63 -13.53 -12.03
CA ASP A 261 -3.73 -12.69 -12.85
C ASP A 261 -3.19 -11.47 -12.07
N LEU A 262 -3.91 -11.01 -11.05
CA LEU A 262 -3.54 -9.91 -10.16
C LEU A 262 -2.63 -10.33 -8.99
N ALA A 263 -2.25 -11.61 -8.88
CA ALA A 263 -1.26 -12.06 -7.89
C ALA A 263 0.18 -11.63 -8.23
N ARG A 264 0.39 -11.13 -9.45
CA ARG A 264 1.69 -10.71 -10.00
C ARG A 264 2.52 -9.83 -9.08
N PRO A 265 1.97 -8.80 -8.40
CA PRO A 265 2.77 -7.96 -7.52
C PRO A 265 3.31 -8.73 -6.32
N LEU A 266 2.54 -9.68 -5.80
CA LEU A 266 2.94 -10.51 -4.65
C LEU A 266 4.03 -11.50 -5.06
N CYS A 267 3.86 -12.18 -6.19
CA CYS A 267 4.89 -13.07 -6.73
C CYS A 267 6.22 -12.32 -6.92
N ARG A 268 6.17 -11.10 -7.47
CA ARG A 268 7.37 -10.26 -7.65
C ARG A 268 7.95 -9.76 -6.33
N ALA A 269 7.12 -9.37 -5.37
CA ALA A 269 7.59 -8.92 -4.07
C ALA A 269 8.34 -10.05 -3.33
N LEU A 270 7.79 -11.27 -3.32
CA LEU A 270 8.44 -12.44 -2.74
C LEU A 270 9.75 -12.80 -3.46
N ALA A 271 9.74 -12.80 -4.80
CA ALA A 271 10.95 -13.05 -5.59
C ALA A 271 12.05 -12.01 -5.30
N ARG A 272 11.69 -10.72 -5.16
CA ARG A 272 12.62 -9.65 -4.76
C ARG A 272 13.20 -9.87 -3.38
N LEU A 273 12.37 -10.23 -2.40
CA LEU A 273 12.83 -10.54 -1.06
C LEU A 273 13.80 -11.72 -1.07
N CYS A 274 13.49 -12.80 -1.81
CA CYS A 274 14.40 -13.92 -2.02
C CYS A 274 15.72 -13.55 -2.71
N GLY A 275 15.73 -12.54 -3.57
CA GLY A 275 16.94 -12.01 -4.21
C GLY A 275 17.67 -10.93 -3.39
N GLY A 276 17.08 -10.45 -2.30
CA GLY A 276 17.60 -9.39 -1.44
C GLY A 276 17.67 -9.85 0.01
N GLU A 277 16.75 -9.35 0.85
CA GLU A 277 16.83 -9.53 2.32
C GLU A 277 16.67 -10.98 2.82
N TRP A 278 16.20 -11.88 1.96
CA TRP A 278 16.16 -13.32 2.24
C TRP A 278 17.18 -14.10 1.41
N GLY A 279 18.12 -13.40 0.76
CA GLY A 279 19.14 -13.95 -0.16
C GLY A 279 20.27 -14.73 0.52
N ASP A 280 20.42 -14.60 1.84
CA ASP A 280 21.32 -15.40 2.67
C ASP A 280 20.71 -16.76 3.07
N PRO A 281 21.51 -17.78 3.44
CA PRO A 281 20.99 -19.06 3.89
C PRO A 281 19.88 -18.91 4.96
N PRO A 282 18.80 -19.73 4.93
CA PRO A 282 17.65 -19.59 5.83
C PRO A 282 17.98 -19.43 7.32
N ALA A 283 18.99 -20.14 7.82
CA ALA A 283 19.47 -20.02 9.19
C ALA A 283 20.05 -18.63 9.51
N VAL A 284 20.77 -18.05 8.56
CA VAL A 284 21.35 -16.69 8.66
C VAL A 284 20.22 -15.65 8.66
N VAL A 285 19.26 -15.77 7.76
CA VAL A 285 18.09 -14.88 7.70
C VAL A 285 17.28 -14.92 9.01
N SER A 286 17.04 -16.12 9.55
CA SER A 286 16.36 -16.29 10.85
C SER A 286 17.15 -15.71 12.02
N ALA A 287 18.49 -15.85 12.00
CA ALA A 287 19.35 -15.25 13.01
C ALA A 287 19.34 -13.71 12.91
N GLN A 288 19.48 -13.14 11.71
CA GLN A 288 19.41 -11.71 11.44
C GLN A 288 18.06 -11.10 11.84
N LEU A 289 16.95 -11.81 11.61
CA LEU A 289 15.62 -11.36 12.03
C LEU A 289 15.56 -11.08 13.54
N VAL A 290 16.25 -11.89 14.34
CA VAL A 290 16.26 -11.80 15.80
C VAL A 290 17.42 -10.92 16.30
N ALA A 291 18.52 -10.84 15.54
CA ALA A 291 19.61 -9.94 15.81
C ALA A 291 19.11 -8.49 15.91
N ASP A 292 19.65 -7.75 16.88
CA ASP A 292 19.33 -6.33 17.13
C ASP A 292 17.84 -6.04 17.36
N SER A 293 17.04 -7.05 17.67
CA SER A 293 15.61 -6.90 17.96
C SER A 293 15.34 -6.44 19.41
N GLY A 294 16.35 -6.55 20.28
CA GLY A 294 16.23 -6.25 21.72
C GLY A 294 15.38 -7.27 22.50
N LEU A 295 14.95 -8.36 21.86
CA LEU A 295 14.09 -9.39 22.47
C LEU A 295 14.92 -10.35 23.32
N MET A 296 14.69 -10.33 24.63
CA MET A 296 15.38 -11.20 25.59
C MET A 296 14.67 -12.55 25.80
N LEU A 297 13.34 -12.60 25.62
CA LEU A 297 12.55 -13.81 25.85
C LEU A 297 12.49 -14.66 24.59
N ARG A 298 12.76 -15.97 24.71
CA ARG A 298 12.60 -16.94 23.61
C ARG A 298 11.20 -16.91 23.00
N SER A 299 10.16 -16.74 23.82
CA SER A 299 8.78 -16.64 23.36
C SER A 299 8.53 -15.46 22.42
N GLN A 300 9.16 -14.31 22.66
CA GLN A 300 9.08 -13.13 21.79
C GLN A 300 9.84 -13.36 20.48
N GLN A 301 11.04 -13.95 20.56
CA GLN A 301 11.82 -14.31 19.38
C GLN A 301 11.06 -15.29 18.47
N ASP A 302 10.39 -16.28 19.07
CA ASP A 302 9.57 -17.24 18.34
C ASP A 302 8.30 -16.61 17.77
N ALA A 303 7.68 -15.66 18.47
CA ALA A 303 6.57 -14.89 17.94
C ALA A 303 6.97 -14.08 16.70
N LEU A 304 8.15 -13.45 16.74
CA LEU A 304 8.70 -12.72 15.60
C LEU A 304 9.01 -13.64 14.42
N ARG A 305 9.62 -14.81 14.66
CA ARG A 305 9.85 -15.82 13.61
C ARG A 305 8.56 -16.31 12.99
N ARG A 306 7.53 -16.59 13.81
CA ARG A 306 6.19 -16.98 13.33
C ARG A 306 5.51 -15.87 12.52
N ALA A 307 5.69 -14.61 12.89
CA ALA A 307 5.17 -13.48 12.13
C ALA A 307 5.78 -13.42 10.72
N LEU A 308 7.11 -13.57 10.60
CA LEU A 308 7.75 -13.67 9.29
C LEU A 308 7.34 -14.95 8.54
N ALA A 309 7.24 -16.08 9.22
CA ALA A 309 6.81 -17.35 8.62
C ALA A 309 5.43 -17.24 7.96
N ARG A 310 4.53 -16.41 8.51
CA ARG A 310 3.20 -16.17 7.92
C ARG A 310 3.28 -15.44 6.58
N ILE A 311 4.19 -14.48 6.44
CA ILE A 311 4.47 -13.83 5.14
C ILE A 311 5.09 -14.83 4.18
N VAL A 312 6.09 -15.61 4.61
CA VAL A 312 6.75 -16.62 3.77
C VAL A 312 5.75 -17.68 3.31
N GLY A 313 4.81 -18.07 4.17
CA GLY A 313 3.72 -19.01 3.89
C GLY A 313 2.75 -18.54 2.80
N LEU A 314 2.75 -17.25 2.43
CA LEU A 314 2.03 -16.79 1.23
C LEU A 314 2.60 -17.45 -0.04
N GLY A 315 3.90 -17.78 -0.06
CA GLY A 315 4.51 -18.53 -1.15
C GLY A 315 3.94 -19.94 -1.30
N GLU A 316 3.77 -20.66 -0.18
CA GLU A 316 3.10 -21.97 -0.14
C GLU A 316 1.64 -21.84 -0.60
N ARG A 317 0.92 -20.84 -0.10
CA ARG A 317 -0.47 -20.59 -0.53
C ARG A 317 -0.59 -20.34 -2.04
N LEU A 318 0.34 -19.59 -2.63
CA LEU A 318 0.37 -19.38 -4.08
C LEU A 318 0.73 -20.69 -4.81
N ALA A 319 1.61 -21.53 -4.28
CA ALA A 319 1.91 -22.84 -4.84
C ALA A 319 0.68 -23.77 -4.83
N GLU A 320 -0.11 -23.78 -3.75
CA GLU A 320 -1.38 -24.52 -3.69
C GLU A 320 -2.37 -24.05 -4.74
N LEU A 321 -2.52 -22.73 -4.91
CA LEU A 321 -3.37 -22.15 -5.96
C LEU A 321 -2.87 -22.55 -7.34
N ARG A 322 -1.54 -22.63 -7.53
CA ARG A 322 -0.93 -23.08 -8.78
C ARG A 322 -1.30 -24.53 -9.08
N GLU A 323 -1.21 -25.43 -8.10
CA GLU A 323 -1.66 -26.82 -8.25
C GLU A 323 -3.17 -26.99 -8.41
N ALA A 324 -3.98 -26.06 -7.87
CA ALA A 324 -5.40 -26.02 -8.19
C ALA A 324 -5.63 -25.63 -9.66
N MET A 325 -4.87 -24.65 -10.16
CA MET A 325 -5.02 -24.11 -11.52
C MET A 325 -4.59 -25.09 -12.62
N THR A 326 -3.71 -26.06 -12.34
CA THR A 326 -3.33 -27.10 -13.32
C THR A 326 -4.47 -28.05 -13.67
N ARG A 327 -5.49 -28.14 -12.81
CA ARG A 327 -6.67 -29.00 -13.03
C ARG A 327 -7.68 -28.39 -14.01
N HIS A 328 -7.54 -27.12 -14.37
CA HIS A 328 -8.45 -26.47 -15.30
C HIS A 328 -8.08 -26.76 -16.76
N ALA A 329 -8.97 -27.47 -17.46
CA ALA A 329 -8.81 -27.84 -18.86
C ALA A 329 -9.43 -26.80 -19.80
N PHE A 330 -9.10 -26.91 -21.09
CA PHE A 330 -9.73 -26.08 -22.12
C PHE A 330 -11.26 -26.23 -22.07
N GLY A 331 -11.96 -25.09 -22.05
CA GLY A 331 -13.42 -25.04 -21.89
C GLY A 331 -13.89 -24.75 -20.45
N ASP A 332 -13.02 -24.91 -19.45
CA ASP A 332 -13.36 -24.55 -18.07
C ASP A 332 -13.50 -23.03 -17.90
N ARG A 333 -14.43 -22.62 -17.02
CA ARG A 333 -14.70 -21.21 -16.73
C ARG A 333 -13.45 -20.42 -16.32
N ARG A 334 -12.51 -21.04 -15.61
CA ARG A 334 -11.26 -20.43 -15.12
C ARG A 334 -10.05 -20.74 -16.00
N TYR A 335 -10.21 -21.36 -17.17
CA TYR A 335 -9.09 -21.76 -18.02
C TYR A 335 -8.19 -20.57 -18.43
N GLU A 336 -8.79 -19.47 -18.90
CA GLU A 336 -8.04 -18.31 -19.35
C GLU A 336 -7.25 -17.64 -18.20
N GLU A 337 -7.82 -17.63 -17.00
CA GLU A 337 -7.15 -17.19 -15.78
C GLU A 337 -6.01 -18.14 -15.39
N SER A 338 -6.27 -19.45 -15.42
CA SER A 338 -5.29 -20.46 -15.02
C SER A 338 -4.04 -20.37 -15.87
N GLN A 339 -4.17 -20.19 -17.19
CA GLN A 339 -3.02 -20.02 -18.09
C GLN A 339 -2.16 -18.82 -17.72
N LEU A 340 -2.77 -17.66 -17.43
CA LEU A 340 -2.02 -16.47 -17.03
C LEU A 340 -1.32 -16.63 -15.69
N TYR A 341 -2.02 -17.23 -14.72
CA TYR A 341 -1.46 -17.44 -13.40
C TYR A 341 -0.32 -18.46 -13.41
N LEU A 342 -0.48 -19.57 -14.14
CA LEU A 342 0.55 -20.58 -14.32
C LEU A 342 1.80 -20.00 -14.96
N GLU A 343 1.66 -19.26 -16.07
CA GLU A 343 2.78 -18.60 -16.74
C GLU A 343 3.50 -17.63 -15.79
N LEU A 344 2.74 -16.78 -15.10
CA LEU A 344 3.27 -15.82 -14.13
C LEU A 344 4.05 -16.52 -13.02
N PHE A 345 3.42 -17.52 -12.38
CA PHE A 345 3.97 -18.19 -11.21
C PHE A 345 5.22 -18.98 -11.58
N ASP A 346 5.17 -19.75 -12.67
CA ASP A 346 6.28 -20.58 -13.11
C ASP A 346 7.50 -19.74 -13.54
N MET A 347 7.26 -18.54 -14.09
CA MET A 347 8.33 -17.64 -14.51
C MET A 347 8.92 -16.82 -13.35
N VAL A 348 8.09 -16.38 -12.40
CA VAL A 348 8.51 -15.40 -11.37
C VAL A 348 8.80 -16.05 -10.02
N LEU A 349 7.93 -16.94 -9.53
CA LEU A 349 7.98 -17.41 -8.13
C LEU A 349 8.50 -18.84 -8.00
N ARG A 350 8.20 -19.73 -8.96
CA ARG A 350 8.66 -21.13 -8.97
C ARG A 350 10.17 -21.30 -8.74
N PRO A 351 11.07 -20.46 -9.33
CA PRO A 351 12.51 -20.57 -9.05
C PRO A 351 12.90 -20.36 -7.59
N HIS A 352 12.03 -19.73 -6.79
CA HIS A 352 12.29 -19.37 -5.40
C HIS A 352 11.57 -20.27 -4.38
N LEU A 353 10.72 -21.22 -4.82
CA LEU A 353 9.91 -22.04 -3.90
C LEU A 353 10.73 -22.87 -2.93
N GLY A 354 11.80 -23.52 -3.39
CA GLY A 354 12.68 -24.31 -2.50
C GLY A 354 13.30 -23.45 -1.40
N ARG A 355 13.57 -22.18 -1.70
CA ARG A 355 14.09 -21.22 -0.72
C ARG A 355 13.03 -20.79 0.29
N LEU A 356 11.82 -20.50 -0.19
CA LEU A 356 10.70 -20.11 0.66
C LEU A 356 10.32 -21.24 1.62
N ASP A 357 10.26 -22.49 1.14
CA ASP A 357 10.02 -23.68 1.96
C ASP A 357 11.13 -23.89 3.01
N ALA A 358 12.40 -23.82 2.60
CA ALA A 358 13.52 -23.93 3.54
C ALA A 358 13.48 -22.83 4.63
N LEU A 359 13.13 -21.60 4.25
CA LEU A 359 12.95 -20.49 5.18
C LEU A 359 11.76 -20.71 6.12
N ALA A 360 10.62 -21.16 5.60
CA ALA A 360 9.45 -21.47 6.41
C ALA A 360 9.75 -22.56 7.46
N ARG A 361 10.48 -23.62 7.09
CA ARG A 361 10.90 -24.68 8.01
C ARG A 361 11.78 -24.15 9.14
N VAL A 362 12.81 -23.35 8.81
CA VAL A 362 13.71 -22.75 9.81
C VAL A 362 12.96 -21.80 10.75
N LEU A 363 12.04 -20.99 10.23
CA LEU A 363 11.30 -20.02 11.04
C LEU A 363 10.26 -20.69 11.96
N THR A 364 9.70 -21.83 11.55
CA THR A 364 8.67 -22.54 12.32
C THR A 364 9.22 -23.66 13.20
N GLY A 365 10.48 -24.05 13.01
CA GLY A 365 11.07 -25.21 13.68
C GLY A 365 10.51 -26.55 13.19
N ARG A 366 9.87 -26.59 12.01
CA ARG A 366 9.46 -27.85 11.37
C ARG A 366 10.72 -28.60 10.94
N LEU A 367 11.01 -29.71 11.62
CA LEU A 367 12.01 -30.67 11.18
C LEU A 367 11.45 -31.43 9.97
N GLY A 368 12.26 -31.53 8.90
CA GLY A 368 11.92 -32.23 7.67
C GLY A 368 12.17 -33.73 7.76
#